data_AF-A0A0R2JED8-F1
#
_entry.id   AF-A0A0R2JED8-F1
#
_cell.length_a   1.000
_cell.length_b   1.000
_cell.length_c   1.000
_cell.angle_alpha   90.00
_cell.angle_beta   90.00
_cell.angle_gamma   90.00
#
_symmetry.space_group_name_H-M   'P 1'
#
loop_
_entity.id
_entity.type
_entity.pdbx_description
1 polymer ?
#
loop_
_entity_poly.entity_id
_entity_poly.type
_entity_poly.pdbx_seq_one_letter_code
_entity_poly.pdbx_strand_id
1 'polypeptide(L)'
;MSIYVSIDTVSILDITKKVKKMVTKALYNLSLDKRNTIRDSLVHEFSTYSLNNAHITRITKYANVSRSSFYTYFEDIYDAYCWILEDYLVEFQNMDELNQISATLVFLENLTDSVDYSFWRLYYTINKSLLYSHYKSADVTSKAISHFKNPSMENLSEWAFRITLHALIQEYFLYPKKKDEIIINIKKLPSIINKH
;
A
#
# COMPACT_ATOMS: atom_id res chain seq x y z
N MET A 1 -20.16 10.95 3.75
CA MET A 1 -19.01 10.15 4.21
C MET A 1 -18.51 9.13 3.17
N SER A 2 -19.32 8.72 2.18
CA SER A 2 -18.92 7.76 1.12
C SER A 2 -17.99 8.27 0.00
N ILE A 3 -17.73 9.57 -0.12
CA ILE A 3 -16.89 10.09 -1.22
C ILE A 3 -15.39 9.98 -0.90
N TYR A 4 -15.03 10.00 0.39
CA TYR A 4 -13.61 9.99 0.82
C TYR A 4 -12.92 8.62 0.69
N VAL A 5 -13.64 7.52 0.93
CA VAL A 5 -13.04 6.17 0.94
C VAL A 5 -12.58 5.72 -0.45
N SER A 6 -13.25 6.18 -1.53
CA SER A 6 -12.89 5.82 -2.90
C SER A 6 -11.83 6.73 -3.54
N ILE A 7 -11.65 7.94 -3.04
CA ILE A 7 -10.57 8.84 -3.49
C ILE A 7 -9.22 8.32 -2.97
N ASP A 8 -9.20 7.64 -1.82
CA ASP A 8 -7.98 7.15 -1.19
C ASP A 8 -7.23 6.11 -2.02
N THR A 9 -7.93 5.12 -2.61
CA THR A 9 -7.31 4.07 -3.42
C THR A 9 -6.79 4.58 -4.76
N VAL A 10 -7.54 5.47 -5.43
CA VAL A 10 -7.13 6.12 -6.67
C VAL A 10 -5.97 7.09 -6.42
N SER A 11 -6.00 7.85 -5.33
CA SER A 11 -4.91 8.77 -4.97
C SER A 11 -3.63 8.03 -4.63
N ILE A 12 -3.70 6.87 -3.97
CA ILE A 12 -2.50 6.08 -3.66
C ILE A 12 -1.94 5.40 -4.90
N LEU A 13 -2.80 4.90 -5.79
CA LEU A 13 -2.39 4.40 -7.10
C LEU A 13 -1.73 5.50 -7.96
N ASP A 14 -2.22 6.72 -7.89
CA ASP A 14 -1.62 7.85 -8.60
C ASP A 14 -0.31 8.32 -7.96
N ILE A 15 -0.21 8.27 -6.62
CA ILE A 15 1.04 8.52 -5.89
C ILE A 15 2.09 7.46 -6.25
N THR A 16 1.74 6.16 -6.22
CA THR A 16 2.69 5.09 -6.56
C THR A 16 3.09 5.15 -8.04
N LYS A 17 2.16 5.42 -8.96
CA LYS A 17 2.48 5.65 -10.39
C LYS A 17 3.38 6.86 -10.61
N LYS A 18 3.16 7.96 -9.87
CA LYS A 18 4.04 9.13 -9.92
C LYS A 18 5.44 8.76 -9.43
N VAL A 19 5.55 8.03 -8.32
CA VAL A 19 6.83 7.60 -7.74
C VAL A 19 7.54 6.59 -8.64
N LYS A 20 6.85 5.71 -9.36
CA LYS A 20 7.45 4.83 -10.38
C LYS A 20 8.23 5.59 -11.44
N LYS A 21 7.84 6.84 -11.72
CA LYS A 21 8.56 7.76 -12.61
C LYS A 21 9.80 8.38 -11.95
N MET A 22 9.86 8.39 -10.63
CA MET A 22 10.91 9.00 -9.79
C MET A 22 11.96 7.97 -9.34
N VAL A 23 11.59 6.70 -9.15
CA VAL A 23 12.55 5.60 -8.95
C VAL A 23 13.46 5.49 -10.17
N THR A 24 14.76 5.60 -9.96
CA THR A 24 15.68 5.71 -11.09
C THR A 24 15.84 4.37 -11.81
N LYS A 25 16.10 4.44 -13.13
CA LYS A 25 16.48 3.26 -13.92
C LYS A 25 17.69 2.51 -13.32
N ALA A 26 18.53 3.20 -12.55
CA ALA A 26 19.70 2.62 -11.92
C ALA A 26 19.35 1.53 -10.89
N LEU A 27 18.23 1.67 -10.15
CA LEU A 27 17.78 0.62 -9.23
C LEU A 27 17.48 -0.68 -9.99
N TYR A 28 16.79 -0.59 -11.13
CA TYR A 28 16.44 -1.74 -11.94
C TYR A 28 17.61 -2.37 -12.70
N ASN A 29 18.73 -1.65 -12.85
CA ASN A 29 19.97 -2.19 -13.43
C ASN A 29 20.83 -2.97 -12.43
N LEU A 30 20.48 -2.96 -11.13
CA LEU A 30 21.17 -3.77 -10.13
C LEU A 30 20.87 -5.27 -10.32
N SER A 31 21.79 -6.13 -9.88
CA SER A 31 21.53 -7.56 -9.76
C SER A 31 20.35 -7.83 -8.83
N LEU A 32 19.66 -8.94 -9.03
CA LEU A 32 18.50 -9.32 -8.23
C LEU A 32 18.84 -9.33 -6.73
N ASP A 33 19.98 -9.92 -6.35
CA ASP A 33 20.42 -10.00 -4.95
C ASP A 33 20.60 -8.62 -4.31
N LYS A 34 21.16 -7.66 -5.05
CA LYS A 34 21.33 -6.28 -4.55
C LYS A 34 20.00 -5.58 -4.40
N ARG A 35 19.08 -5.76 -5.35
CA ARG A 35 17.71 -5.20 -5.23
C ARG A 35 16.97 -5.80 -4.05
N ASN A 36 17.08 -7.11 -3.84
CA ASN A 36 16.47 -7.80 -2.70
C ASN A 36 17.04 -7.30 -1.38
N THR A 37 18.37 -7.13 -1.28
CA THR A 37 19.01 -6.58 -0.08
C THR A 37 18.50 -5.16 0.24
N ILE A 38 18.35 -4.31 -0.78
CA ILE A 38 17.77 -2.96 -0.61
C ILE A 38 16.30 -3.07 -0.20
N ARG A 39 15.52 -3.93 -0.85
CA ARG A 39 14.12 -4.19 -0.51
C ARG A 39 13.97 -4.60 0.95
N ASP A 40 14.72 -5.59 1.39
CA ASP A 40 14.65 -6.11 2.76
C ASP A 40 15.03 -5.04 3.79
N SER A 41 16.01 -4.19 3.48
CA SER A 41 16.39 -3.07 4.35
C SER A 41 15.26 -2.04 4.51
N LEU A 42 14.53 -1.76 3.42
CA LEU A 42 13.42 -0.82 3.42
C LEU A 42 12.19 -1.41 4.12
N VAL A 43 11.86 -2.67 3.82
CA VAL A 43 10.77 -3.40 4.50
C VAL A 43 11.04 -3.45 6.00
N HIS A 44 12.27 -3.78 6.43
CA HIS A 44 12.64 -3.78 7.84
C HIS A 44 12.45 -2.41 8.49
N GLU A 45 12.95 -1.35 7.86
CA GLU A 45 12.84 0.01 8.37
C GLU A 45 11.37 0.46 8.50
N PHE A 46 10.57 0.27 7.43
CA PHE A 46 9.19 0.75 7.37
C PHE A 46 8.17 -0.11 8.12
N SER A 47 8.56 -1.33 8.49
CA SER A 47 7.80 -2.18 9.42
C SER A 47 8.12 -1.85 10.88
N THR A 48 9.27 -1.23 11.15
CA THR A 48 9.73 -0.91 12.51
C THR A 48 9.40 0.53 12.88
N TYR A 49 9.53 1.47 11.94
CA TYR A 49 9.38 2.90 12.18
C TYR A 49 8.36 3.53 11.23
N SER A 50 7.53 4.43 11.76
CA SER A 50 6.71 5.31 10.93
C SER A 50 7.58 6.24 10.08
N LEU A 51 7.05 6.74 8.96
CA LEU A 51 7.78 7.56 7.97
C LEU A 51 8.50 8.77 8.58
N ASN A 52 7.90 9.43 9.58
CA ASN A 52 8.51 10.56 10.29
C ASN A 52 9.70 10.16 11.19
N ASN A 53 9.76 8.89 11.61
CA ASN A 53 10.81 8.34 12.46
C ASN A 53 11.79 7.48 11.67
N ALA A 54 11.50 7.17 10.40
CA ALA A 54 12.36 6.38 9.53
C ALA A 54 13.59 7.18 9.10
N HIS A 55 14.72 6.49 8.94
CA HIS A 55 16.02 7.11 8.66
C HIS A 55 16.81 6.37 7.59
N ILE A 56 17.22 7.13 6.57
CA ILE A 56 18.10 6.67 5.48
C ILE A 56 19.39 6.04 6.04
N THR A 57 19.93 6.55 7.15
CA THR A 57 21.17 6.01 7.75
C THR A 57 21.02 4.57 8.22
N ARG A 58 19.86 4.18 8.77
CA ARG A 58 19.60 2.79 9.17
C ARG A 58 19.44 1.89 7.96
N ILE A 59 18.68 2.34 6.96
CA ILE A 59 18.49 1.65 5.68
C ILE A 59 19.85 1.36 5.02
N THR A 60 20.68 2.39 4.84
CA THR A 60 21.97 2.26 4.16
C THR A 60 22.94 1.35 4.92
N LYS A 61 22.90 1.41 6.26
CA LYS A 61 23.70 0.55 7.13
C LYS A 61 23.26 -0.91 7.01
N TYR A 62 21.95 -1.17 7.01
CA TYR A 62 21.39 -2.51 6.85
C TYR A 62 21.73 -3.10 5.48
N ALA A 63 21.51 -2.33 4.41
CA ALA A 63 21.77 -2.76 3.03
C ALA A 63 23.27 -2.80 2.66
N ASN A 64 24.16 -2.37 3.56
CA ASN A 64 25.60 -2.23 3.32
C ASN A 64 25.91 -1.40 2.05
N VAL A 65 25.23 -0.25 1.89
CA VAL A 65 25.43 0.70 0.80
C VAL A 65 25.78 2.09 1.33
N SER A 66 26.37 2.94 0.50
CA SER A 66 26.63 4.33 0.89
C SER A 66 25.34 5.16 0.88
N ARG A 67 25.32 6.27 1.64
CA ARG A 67 24.23 7.25 1.57
C ARG A 67 24.10 7.85 0.18
N SER A 68 25.21 8.09 -0.52
CA SER A 68 25.20 8.56 -1.92
C SER A 68 24.56 7.54 -2.86
N SER A 69 24.74 6.24 -2.60
CA SER A 69 24.09 5.17 -3.35
C SER A 69 22.58 5.18 -3.17
N PHE A 70 22.07 5.46 -1.96
CA PHE A 70 20.63 5.62 -1.74
C PHE A 70 20.05 6.69 -2.67
N TYR A 71 20.67 7.87 -2.73
CA TYR A 71 20.23 8.97 -3.60
C TYR A 71 20.43 8.72 -5.10
N THR A 72 21.15 7.64 -5.46
CA THR A 72 21.19 7.17 -6.86
C THR A 72 19.88 6.47 -7.24
N TYR A 73 19.13 5.93 -6.26
CA TYR A 73 17.93 5.12 -6.49
C TYR A 73 16.63 5.86 -6.15
N PHE A 74 16.63 6.64 -5.08
CA PHE A 74 15.47 7.34 -4.53
C PHE A 74 15.80 8.80 -4.27
N GLU A 75 14.90 9.74 -4.58
CA GLU A 75 15.11 11.17 -4.29
C GLU A 75 15.10 11.41 -2.78
N ASP A 76 14.17 10.77 -2.09
CA ASP A 76 14.04 10.82 -0.65
C ASP A 76 13.51 9.52 -0.04
N ILE A 77 13.17 9.56 1.26
CA ILE A 77 12.64 8.40 1.99
C ILE A 77 11.18 8.10 1.65
N TYR A 78 10.40 9.08 1.20
CA TYR A 78 9.00 8.89 0.80
C TYR A 78 8.93 8.13 -0.52
N ASP A 79 9.83 8.42 -1.46
CA ASP A 79 9.97 7.67 -2.70
C ASP A 79 10.33 6.19 -2.44
N ALA A 80 11.28 5.94 -1.53
CA ALA A 80 11.65 4.59 -1.14
C ALA A 80 10.48 3.83 -0.48
N TYR A 81 9.68 4.52 0.35
CA TYR A 81 8.47 3.96 0.94
C TYR A 81 7.42 3.61 -0.10
N CYS A 82 7.17 4.52 -1.03
CA CYS A 82 6.21 4.32 -2.12
C CYS A 82 6.62 3.17 -3.04
N TRP A 83 7.92 2.95 -3.26
CA TRP A 83 8.42 1.78 -4.00
C TRP A 83 8.06 0.46 -3.31
N ILE A 84 8.25 0.37 -1.97
CA ILE A 84 7.83 -0.80 -1.19
C ILE A 84 6.31 -0.94 -1.19
N LEU A 85 5.57 0.16 -1.01
CA LEU A 85 4.11 0.15 -1.02
C LEU A 85 3.55 -0.33 -2.38
N GLU A 86 4.15 0.06 -3.50
CA GLU A 86 3.76 -0.44 -4.83
C GLU A 86 3.92 -1.95 -4.92
N ASP A 87 5.05 -2.49 -4.43
CA ASP A 87 5.33 -3.93 -4.44
C ASP A 87 4.23 -4.73 -3.71
N TYR A 88 3.87 -4.30 -2.50
CA TYR A 88 2.77 -4.88 -1.73
C TYR A 88 1.39 -4.76 -2.40
N LEU A 89 1.13 -3.65 -3.12
CA LEU A 89 -0.16 -3.41 -3.77
C LEU A 89 -0.31 -4.16 -5.10
N VAL A 90 0.76 -4.30 -5.87
CA VAL A 90 0.74 -4.95 -7.20
C VAL A 90 0.40 -6.43 -7.06
N GLU A 91 0.95 -7.13 -6.07
CA GLU A 91 0.61 -8.53 -5.80
C GLU A 91 -0.89 -8.71 -5.55
N PHE A 92 -1.48 -7.81 -4.76
CA PHE A 92 -2.91 -7.86 -4.44
C PHE A 92 -3.81 -7.50 -5.63
N GLN A 93 -3.42 -6.53 -6.45
CA GLN A 93 -4.23 -6.05 -7.59
C GLN A 93 -4.32 -7.03 -8.76
N ASN A 94 -3.34 -7.92 -8.91
CA ASN A 94 -3.32 -8.90 -9.99
C ASN A 94 -4.21 -10.13 -9.70
N MET A 95 -4.81 -10.21 -8.50
CA MET A 95 -5.73 -11.29 -8.11
C MET A 95 -7.18 -10.94 -8.50
N ASP A 96 -7.97 -11.94 -8.88
CA ASP A 96 -9.44 -11.80 -8.95
C ASP A 96 -10.07 -11.61 -7.56
N GLU A 97 -11.36 -11.27 -7.50
CA GLU A 97 -12.04 -10.94 -6.26
C GLU A 97 -12.04 -12.09 -5.24
N LEU A 98 -12.23 -13.33 -5.68
CA LEU A 98 -12.26 -14.48 -4.79
C LEU A 98 -10.88 -14.77 -4.20
N ASN A 99 -9.83 -14.60 -5.00
CA ASN A 99 -8.45 -14.72 -4.57
C ASN A 99 -8.06 -13.57 -3.63
N GLN A 100 -8.51 -12.32 -3.89
CA GLN A 100 -8.32 -11.19 -2.96
C GLN A 100 -9.00 -11.44 -1.61
N ILE A 101 -10.23 -11.97 -1.60
CA ILE A 101 -10.94 -12.35 -0.38
C ILE A 101 -10.15 -13.44 0.37
N SER A 102 -9.76 -14.50 -0.34
CA SER A 102 -9.08 -15.65 0.25
C SER A 102 -7.72 -15.24 0.84
N ALA A 103 -6.91 -14.48 0.10
CA ALA A 103 -5.64 -13.95 0.58
C ALA A 103 -5.83 -13.04 1.80
N THR A 104 -6.86 -12.18 1.79
CA THR A 104 -7.17 -11.32 2.93
C THR A 104 -7.55 -12.15 4.16
N LEU A 105 -8.40 -13.16 4.01
CA LEU A 105 -8.81 -14.03 5.11
C LEU A 105 -7.62 -14.79 5.70
N VAL A 106 -6.78 -15.38 4.85
CA VAL A 106 -5.54 -16.05 5.28
C VAL A 106 -4.64 -15.07 6.02
N PHE A 107 -4.48 -13.86 5.51
CA PHE A 107 -3.67 -12.81 6.15
C PHE A 107 -4.22 -12.47 7.55
N LEU A 108 -5.51 -12.16 7.64
CA LEU A 108 -6.14 -11.77 8.90
C LEU A 108 -6.12 -12.89 9.93
N GLU A 109 -6.30 -14.15 9.49
CA GLU A 109 -6.31 -15.31 10.37
C GLU A 109 -4.89 -15.64 10.90
N ASN A 110 -3.85 -15.52 10.07
CA ASN A 110 -2.54 -16.12 10.33
C ASN A 110 -1.36 -15.15 10.52
N LEU A 111 -1.48 -13.87 10.19
CA LEU A 111 -0.34 -12.94 10.17
C LEU A 111 -0.30 -11.97 11.36
N THR A 112 -0.72 -12.41 12.54
CA THR A 112 -0.39 -11.64 13.76
C THR A 112 1.13 -11.69 13.98
N ASP A 113 1.73 -10.52 14.25
CA ASP A 113 3.16 -10.37 14.59
C ASP A 113 4.18 -10.62 13.46
N SER A 114 3.76 -10.55 12.19
CA SER A 114 4.69 -10.56 11.05
C SER A 114 5.24 -9.16 10.70
N VAL A 115 6.32 -9.16 9.89
CA VAL A 115 6.87 -7.93 9.30
C VAL A 115 5.80 -7.25 8.43
N ASP A 116 5.07 -8.01 7.61
CA ASP A 116 3.99 -7.50 6.77
C ASP A 116 2.86 -6.88 7.59
N TYR A 117 2.48 -7.51 8.71
CA TYR A 117 1.49 -6.94 9.63
C TYR A 117 1.95 -5.61 10.19
N SER A 118 3.21 -5.52 10.59
CA SER A 118 3.79 -4.31 11.16
C SER A 118 3.82 -3.17 10.11
N PHE A 119 4.20 -3.49 8.88
CA PHE A 119 4.15 -2.56 7.74
C PHE A 119 2.74 -2.02 7.52
N TRP A 120 1.75 -2.91 7.36
CA TRP A 120 0.37 -2.51 7.08
C TRP A 120 -0.28 -1.78 8.25
N ARG A 121 0.04 -2.19 9.49
CA ARG A 121 -0.39 -1.47 10.70
C ARG A 121 0.12 -0.04 10.69
N LEU A 122 1.42 0.17 10.45
CA LEU A 122 2.00 1.51 10.38
C LEU A 122 1.44 2.32 9.20
N TYR A 123 1.20 1.67 8.06
CA TYR A 123 0.53 2.27 6.91
C TYR A 123 -0.85 2.84 7.27
N TYR A 124 -1.76 2.01 7.77
CA TYR A 124 -3.14 2.42 8.03
C TYR A 124 -3.28 3.34 9.25
N THR A 125 -2.37 3.26 10.23
CA THR A 125 -2.46 4.09 11.44
C THR A 125 -1.75 5.44 11.29
N ILE A 126 -0.67 5.53 10.52
CA ILE A 126 0.20 6.72 10.49
C ILE A 126 0.64 7.07 9.07
N ASN A 127 1.36 6.17 8.39
CA ASN A 127 2.14 6.52 7.19
C ASN A 127 1.26 6.95 6.01
N LYS A 128 0.04 6.42 5.89
CA LYS A 128 -0.94 6.88 4.89
C LYS A 128 -1.17 8.40 4.99
N SER A 129 -1.36 8.92 6.21
CA SER A 129 -1.56 10.36 6.43
C SER A 129 -0.31 11.19 6.10
N LEU A 130 0.88 10.69 6.46
CA LEU A 130 2.16 11.34 6.20
C LEU A 130 2.45 11.40 4.69
N LEU A 131 2.21 10.30 3.98
CA LEU A 131 2.30 10.23 2.52
C LEU A 131 1.40 11.26 1.85
N TYR A 132 0.12 11.29 2.23
CA TYR A 132 -0.79 12.29 1.69
C TYR A 132 -0.29 13.70 1.97
N SER A 133 0.13 14.00 3.21
CA SER A 133 0.64 15.32 3.54
C SER A 133 1.88 15.71 2.72
N HIS A 134 2.78 14.76 2.44
CA HIS A 134 3.99 15.00 1.67
C HIS A 134 3.69 15.27 0.18
N TYR A 135 2.81 14.48 -0.43
CA TYR A 135 2.50 14.60 -1.86
C TYR A 135 1.31 15.52 -2.19
N LYS A 136 0.62 16.10 -1.19
CA LYS A 136 -0.50 17.03 -1.38
C LYS A 136 0.00 18.38 -1.88
N SER A 137 0.29 18.46 -3.18
CA SER A 137 0.11 19.70 -3.94
C SER A 137 -1.32 19.76 -4.49
N ALA A 138 -1.83 20.97 -4.74
CA ALA A 138 -3.12 21.16 -5.41
C ALA A 138 -3.18 20.39 -6.75
N ASP A 139 -2.05 20.22 -7.42
CA ASP A 139 -1.92 19.47 -8.67
C ASP A 139 -2.13 17.96 -8.50
N VAL A 140 -1.62 17.34 -7.43
CA VAL A 140 -1.82 15.90 -7.19
C VAL A 140 -3.29 15.60 -6.85
N THR A 141 -3.91 16.45 -6.05
CA THR A 141 -5.31 16.28 -5.63
C THR A 141 -6.26 16.50 -6.81
N SER A 142 -6.07 17.58 -7.59
CA SER A 142 -6.89 17.86 -8.78
C SER A 142 -6.71 16.79 -9.85
N LYS A 143 -5.50 16.28 -10.05
CA LYS A 143 -5.22 15.21 -11.00
C LYS A 143 -5.84 13.87 -10.59
N ALA A 144 -5.73 13.49 -9.32
CA ALA A 144 -6.38 12.29 -8.79
C ALA A 144 -7.92 12.37 -8.92
N ILE A 145 -8.51 13.54 -8.65
CA ILE A 145 -9.94 13.79 -8.87
C ILE A 145 -10.28 13.71 -10.37
N SER A 146 -9.44 14.24 -11.26
CA SER A 146 -9.68 14.19 -12.72
C SER A 146 -9.55 12.77 -13.30
N HIS A 147 -8.72 11.92 -12.69
CA HIS A 147 -8.58 10.51 -13.05
C HIS A 147 -9.61 9.62 -12.36
N PHE A 148 -10.33 10.15 -11.37
CA PHE A 148 -11.44 9.47 -10.75
C PHE A 148 -12.58 9.34 -11.77
N LYS A 149 -12.56 8.24 -12.52
CA LYS A 149 -13.70 7.83 -13.32
C LYS A 149 -14.65 7.09 -12.40
N ASN A 150 -15.88 7.60 -12.28
CA ASN A 150 -16.98 6.80 -11.73
C ASN A 150 -17.02 5.45 -12.47
N PRO A 151 -17.24 4.33 -11.76
CA PRO A 151 -17.36 3.03 -12.43
C PRO A 151 -18.50 3.10 -13.45
N SER A 152 -18.31 2.44 -14.60
CA SER A 152 -19.43 2.13 -15.49
C SER A 152 -20.40 1.19 -14.77
N MET A 153 -21.64 1.09 -15.26
CA MET A 153 -22.61 0.14 -14.73
C MET A 153 -22.08 -1.30 -14.77
N GLU A 154 -21.32 -1.63 -15.81
CA GLU A 154 -20.69 -2.95 -16.01
C GLU A 154 -19.68 -3.31 -14.91
N ASN A 155 -18.98 -2.32 -14.33
CA ASN A 155 -17.91 -2.56 -13.35
C ASN A 155 -18.29 -2.06 -11.93
N LEU A 156 -19.57 -1.71 -11.70
CA LEU A 156 -20.03 -1.15 -10.43
C LEU A 156 -19.88 -2.14 -9.27
N SER A 157 -20.18 -3.43 -9.51
CA SER A 157 -20.06 -4.49 -8.50
C SER A 157 -18.60 -4.73 -8.09
N GLU A 158 -17.69 -4.83 -9.07
CA GLU A 158 -16.25 -4.96 -8.83
C GLU A 158 -15.69 -3.76 -8.06
N TRP A 159 -16.09 -2.55 -8.45
CA TRP A 159 -15.71 -1.33 -7.75
C TRP A 159 -16.23 -1.31 -6.31
N ALA A 160 -17.51 -1.62 -6.09
CA ALA A 160 -18.13 -1.64 -4.77
C ALA A 160 -17.48 -2.71 -3.86
N PHE A 161 -17.17 -3.87 -4.42
CA PHE A 161 -16.41 -4.91 -3.75
C PHE A 161 -15.04 -4.39 -3.27
N ARG A 162 -14.23 -3.84 -4.18
CA ARG A 162 -12.89 -3.34 -3.86
C ARG A 162 -12.92 -2.27 -2.76
N ILE A 163 -13.87 -1.35 -2.82
CA ILE A 163 -14.04 -0.32 -1.78
C ILE A 163 -14.41 -0.95 -0.45
N THR A 164 -15.34 -1.92 -0.45
CA THR A 164 -15.80 -2.58 0.78
C THR A 164 -14.69 -3.42 1.41
N LEU A 165 -13.96 -4.21 0.61
CA LEU A 165 -12.84 -5.02 1.10
C LEU A 165 -11.74 -4.14 1.68
N HIS A 166 -11.36 -3.05 0.99
CA HIS A 166 -10.36 -2.11 1.51
C HIS A 166 -10.80 -1.46 2.84
N ALA A 167 -12.08 -1.09 2.96
CA ALA A 167 -12.61 -0.50 4.19
C ALA A 167 -12.55 -1.49 5.37
N LEU A 168 -12.87 -2.77 5.15
CA LEU A 168 -12.80 -3.82 6.16
C LEU A 168 -11.35 -4.12 6.59
N ILE A 169 -10.41 -4.15 5.64
CA ILE A 169 -8.97 -4.27 5.94
C ILE A 169 -8.49 -3.09 6.79
N GLN A 170 -8.86 -1.86 6.41
CA GLN A 170 -8.51 -0.68 7.18
C GLN A 170 -9.12 -0.72 8.60
N GLU A 171 -10.38 -1.14 8.73
CA GLU A 171 -11.03 -1.28 10.03
C GLU A 171 -10.27 -2.27 10.93
N TYR A 172 -9.76 -3.37 10.37
CA TYR A 172 -8.98 -4.34 11.12
C TYR A 172 -7.72 -3.73 11.73
N PHE A 173 -6.95 -2.97 10.94
CA PHE A 173 -5.72 -2.36 11.46
C PHE A 173 -5.97 -1.22 12.46
N LEU A 174 -7.10 -0.52 12.33
CA LEU A 174 -7.51 0.52 13.28
C LEU A 174 -8.12 -0.06 14.56
N TYR A 175 -8.86 -1.18 14.46
CA TYR A 175 -9.57 -1.82 15.55
C TYR A 175 -9.35 -3.34 15.57
N PRO A 176 -8.15 -3.84 15.89
CA PRO A 176 -7.83 -5.28 15.82
C PRO A 176 -8.74 -6.18 16.67
N LYS A 177 -9.33 -5.63 17.75
CA LYS A 177 -10.29 -6.35 18.61
C LYS A 177 -11.58 -6.76 17.90
N LYS A 178 -11.89 -6.17 16.73
CA LYS A 178 -13.03 -6.52 15.89
C LYS A 178 -12.73 -7.60 14.85
N LYS A 179 -11.55 -8.25 14.90
CA LYS A 179 -11.10 -9.25 13.91
C LYS A 179 -12.19 -10.24 13.51
N ASP A 180 -12.88 -10.84 14.48
CA ASP A 180 -13.89 -11.87 14.20
C ASP A 180 -15.10 -11.32 13.42
N GLU A 181 -15.60 -10.14 13.81
CA GLU A 181 -16.70 -9.46 13.10
C GLU A 181 -16.30 -9.09 11.67
N ILE A 182 -15.08 -8.58 11.49
CA ILE A 182 -14.54 -8.20 10.17
C ILE A 182 -14.38 -9.42 9.28
N ILE A 183 -13.84 -10.54 9.80
CA ILE A 183 -13.72 -11.80 9.07
C ILE A 183 -15.10 -12.31 8.63
N ILE A 184 -16.11 -12.24 9.51
CA ILE A 184 -17.50 -12.61 9.18
C ILE A 184 -18.03 -11.75 8.03
N ASN A 185 -17.76 -10.44 8.04
CA ASN A 185 -18.21 -9.53 6.99
C ASN A 185 -17.49 -9.77 5.65
N ILE A 186 -16.18 -10.05 5.67
CA ILE A 186 -15.42 -10.41 4.46
C ILE A 186 -15.97 -11.72 3.85
N LYS A 187 -16.26 -12.73 4.68
CA LYS A 187 -16.84 -14.02 4.24
C LYS A 187 -18.21 -13.88 3.55
N LYS A 188 -18.94 -12.77 3.78
CA LYS A 188 -20.23 -12.48 3.12
C LYS A 188 -20.10 -11.78 1.77
N LEU A 189 -18.94 -11.19 1.44
CA LEU A 189 -18.75 -10.41 0.21
C LEU A 189 -19.07 -11.17 -1.09
N PRO A 190 -18.74 -12.48 -1.27
CA PRO A 190 -19.07 -13.19 -2.50
C PRO A 190 -20.58 -13.20 -2.83
N SER A 191 -21.42 -13.24 -1.80
CA SER A 191 -22.89 -13.23 -1.96
C SER A 191 -23.46 -11.89 -2.44
N ILE A 192 -22.66 -10.83 -2.35
CA ILE A 192 -23.01 -9.47 -2.79
C ILE A 192 -22.57 -9.26 -4.24
N ILE A 193 -21.46 -9.88 -4.64
CA ILE A 193 -20.88 -9.77 -5.99
C ILE A 193 -21.68 -10.61 -7.02
N ASN A 194 -22.08 -11.83 -6.66
CA ASN A 194 -22.69 -12.80 -7.57
C ASN A 194 -24.22 -12.64 -7.77
N LYS A 195 -24.79 -11.47 -7.48
CA LYS A 195 -26.24 -11.23 -7.61
C LYS A 195 -26.70 -10.76 -8.99
N HIS A 196 -25.83 -10.80 -9.99
CA HIS A 196 -26.12 -10.38 -11.37
C HIS A 196 -25.68 -11.45 -12.37
#